data_AF-A0A0A2LWS3-F1
#
_entry.id   AF-A0A0A2LWS3-F1
#
_cell.length_a   1.000
_cell.length_b   1.000
_cell.length_c   1.000
_cell.angle_alpha   90.00
_cell.angle_beta   90.00
_cell.angle_gamma   90.00
#
_symmetry.space_group_name_H-M   'P 1'
#
loop_
_entity.id
_entity.type
_entity.pdbx_description
1 polymer ?
#
loop_
_entity_poly.entity_id
_entity_poly.type
_entity_poly.pdbx_seq_one_letter_code
_entity_poly.pdbx_strand_id
1 'polypeptide(L)'
;MFCHAQDYNKVTAYRLIDEMDDGPCSLVTYFKAGDSSFVYSARSIDAVMIKKLLSIKKKAKKWKKTGFWCRKGYIGGDMIYNMFVFEGAKVNDTLFTSDDIVIFPSKQVAYTDKNKEVYKAFNNHFKAFFDRDFKEENENRILQGRAVLDSIGVDKIVYKGKAVTQLNFQDIKNQTQSLKEIDVFESEEDSITDYLYTYEADRDIIETKNNKSIESVLINNPGTFSIDGIKVGDSEDLVVYKYPQSAKHTYAVSTKFEEMEYKYDYEITFINNKGGAVITVDKKVVSSIVIRLD
;
A
#
# COMPACT_ATOMS: atom_id res chain seq x y z
N MET A 1 4.53 7.82 46.72
CA MET A 1 5.18 7.90 45.38
C MET A 1 4.09 7.67 44.34
N PHE A 2 3.49 8.74 43.82
CA PHE A 2 2.41 8.64 42.84
C PHE A 2 3.02 8.30 41.48
N CYS A 3 2.78 7.08 41.01
CA CYS A 3 3.09 6.70 39.64
C CYS A 3 2.13 7.50 38.75
N HIS A 4 2.60 8.58 38.12
CA HIS A 4 1.81 9.28 37.11
C HIS A 4 1.36 8.24 36.09
N ALA A 5 0.04 8.06 35.96
CA ALA A 5 -0.53 7.28 34.89
C ALA A 5 0.03 7.86 33.59
N GLN A 6 0.82 7.07 32.86
CA GLN A 6 1.30 7.48 31.56
C GLN A 6 0.08 7.58 30.65
N ASP A 7 -0.23 8.81 30.20
CA ASP A 7 -1.34 9.08 29.30
C ASP A 7 -0.92 8.71 27.87
N TYR A 8 -0.99 7.41 27.58
CA TYR A 8 -0.98 6.90 26.22
C TYR A 8 -2.33 7.20 25.60
N ASN A 9 -2.34 8.00 24.53
CA ASN A 9 -3.57 8.44 23.86
C ASN A 9 -3.82 7.72 22.53
N LYS A 10 -2.84 6.94 22.06
CA LYS A 10 -2.88 6.26 20.78
C LYS A 10 -2.08 4.98 20.82
N VAL A 11 -2.56 3.97 20.09
CA VAL A 11 -1.79 2.78 19.73
C VAL A 11 -1.84 2.59 18.23
N THR A 12 -0.68 2.34 17.63
CA THR A 12 -0.55 1.94 16.22
C THR A 12 -0.05 0.50 16.20
N ALA A 13 -0.86 -0.42 15.68
CA ALA A 13 -0.48 -1.78 15.37
C ALA A 13 0.18 -1.81 13.99
N TYR A 14 1.23 -2.60 13.87
CA TYR A 14 1.92 -2.93 12.63
C TYR A 14 1.97 -4.44 12.50
N ARG A 15 1.66 -4.96 11.32
CA ARG A 15 1.65 -6.38 10.98
C ARG A 15 2.47 -6.60 9.72
N LEU A 16 3.50 -7.43 9.83
CA LEU A 16 4.21 -8.00 8.70
C LEU A 16 3.36 -9.16 8.17
N ILE A 17 3.05 -9.15 6.87
CA ILE A 17 2.16 -10.15 6.25
C ILE A 17 2.91 -11.17 5.39
N ASP A 18 4.14 -10.86 5.00
CA ASP A 18 5.00 -11.75 4.25
C ASP A 18 6.46 -11.51 4.64
N GLU A 19 7.25 -12.57 4.53
CA GLU A 19 8.67 -12.55 4.84
C GLU A 19 9.46 -12.63 3.54
N MET A 20 10.57 -11.91 3.47
CA MET A 20 11.60 -12.30 2.51
C MET A 20 12.22 -13.62 2.99
N ASP A 21 12.59 -14.51 2.07
CA ASP A 21 13.18 -15.84 2.39
C ASP A 21 14.37 -15.74 3.37
N ASP A 22 15.16 -14.67 3.28
CA ASP A 22 16.27 -14.33 4.19
C ASP A 22 16.03 -13.02 4.98
N GLY A 23 14.76 -12.70 5.22
CA GLY A 23 14.31 -11.42 5.75
C GLY A 23 14.75 -11.16 7.19
N PRO A 24 14.84 -9.88 7.60
CA PRO A 24 15.22 -9.55 8.96
C PRO A 24 14.14 -10.01 9.96
N CYS A 25 14.56 -10.55 11.09
CA CYS A 25 13.66 -11.15 12.08
C CYS A 25 12.67 -10.21 12.80
N SER A 26 12.70 -8.91 12.48
CA SER A 26 11.85 -7.89 13.07
C SER A 26 11.37 -6.90 12.02
N LEU A 27 10.06 -6.64 12.01
CA LEU A 27 9.41 -5.58 11.21
C LEU A 27 10.05 -4.19 11.38
N VAL A 28 10.73 -3.91 12.50
CA VAL A 28 11.50 -2.67 12.70
C VAL A 28 12.58 -2.50 11.64
N THR A 29 13.15 -3.60 11.14
CA THR A 29 14.18 -3.57 10.11
C THR A 29 13.58 -3.33 8.74
N TYR A 30 12.41 -3.90 8.44
CA TYR A 30 11.65 -3.60 7.22
C TYR A 30 11.36 -2.10 7.09
N PHE A 31 10.94 -1.44 8.18
CA PHE A 31 10.77 0.02 8.18
C PHE A 31 12.05 0.79 7.84
N LYS A 32 13.21 0.33 8.34
CA LYS A 32 14.49 1.00 8.09
C LYS A 32 15.01 0.77 6.67
N ALA A 33 14.65 -0.36 6.06
CA ALA A 33 15.01 -0.68 4.68
C ALA A 33 14.14 0.08 3.65
N GLY A 34 13.07 0.75 4.08
CA GLY A 34 12.12 1.40 3.19
C GLY A 34 11.14 0.44 2.54
N ASP A 35 11.24 -0.86 2.83
CA ASP A 35 10.34 -1.87 2.28
C ASP A 35 9.08 -1.99 3.15
N SER A 36 8.17 -1.04 2.93
CA SER A 36 6.88 -0.98 3.61
C SER A 36 5.79 -1.79 2.91
N SER A 37 6.09 -2.39 1.75
CA SER A 37 5.09 -3.09 0.93
C SER A 37 4.46 -4.31 1.61
N PHE A 38 5.18 -4.89 2.59
CA PHE A 38 4.73 -6.06 3.37
C PHE A 38 4.21 -5.71 4.76
N VAL A 39 4.18 -4.42 5.13
CA VAL A 39 3.82 -4.00 6.49
C VAL A 39 2.57 -3.15 6.48
N TYR A 40 1.50 -3.71 7.04
CA TYR A 40 0.24 -3.02 7.22
C TYR A 40 0.13 -2.43 8.62
N SER A 41 -0.68 -1.38 8.77
CA SER A 41 -0.88 -0.68 10.03
C SER A 41 -2.33 -0.36 10.32
N ALA A 42 -2.68 -0.34 11.60
CA ALA A 42 -3.98 0.11 12.09
C ALA A 42 -3.79 0.94 13.36
N ARG A 43 -4.57 2.00 13.51
CA ARG A 43 -4.51 2.94 14.62
C ARG A 43 -5.78 2.88 15.46
N SER A 44 -5.62 3.02 16.77
CA SER A 44 -6.74 3.20 17.70
C SER A 44 -6.41 4.21 18.79
N ILE A 45 -7.44 4.92 19.24
CA ILE A 45 -7.42 5.84 20.40
C ILE A 45 -8.23 5.29 21.59
N ASP A 46 -8.64 4.02 21.53
CA ASP A 46 -9.42 3.37 22.58
C ASP A 46 -8.58 3.19 23.85
N ALA A 47 -8.82 4.05 24.84
CA ALA A 47 -8.10 4.05 26.11
C ALA A 47 -8.26 2.74 26.90
N VAL A 48 -9.37 2.01 26.76
CA VAL A 48 -9.60 0.73 27.44
C VAL A 48 -8.72 -0.34 26.82
N MET A 49 -8.69 -0.42 25.49
CA MET A 49 -7.81 -1.36 24.76
C MET A 49 -6.33 -1.05 25.05
N ILE A 50 -5.92 0.21 25.00
CA ILE A 50 -4.54 0.65 25.29
C ILE A 50 -4.12 0.19 26.69
N LYS A 51 -4.95 0.46 27.72
CA LYS A 51 -4.68 0.04 29.10
C LYS A 51 -4.60 -1.48 29.24
N LYS A 52 -5.45 -2.24 28.55
CA LYS A 52 -5.43 -3.71 28.55
C LYS A 52 -4.13 -4.24 27.95
N LEU A 53 -3.72 -3.77 26.78
CA LEU A 53 -2.49 -4.20 26.11
C LEU A 53 -1.23 -3.88 26.93
N LEU A 54 -1.16 -2.68 27.53
CA LEU A 54 -0.07 -2.31 28.44
C LEU A 54 -0.04 -3.19 29.70
N SER A 55 -1.21 -3.56 30.23
CA SER A 55 -1.32 -4.50 31.36
C SER A 55 -0.82 -5.89 30.99
N ILE A 56 -1.19 -6.39 29.81
CA ILE A 56 -0.73 -7.66 29.26
C ILE A 56 0.79 -7.69 29.15
N LYS A 57 1.40 -6.65 28.57
CA LYS A 57 2.88 -6.53 28.50
C LYS A 57 3.56 -6.67 29.87
N LYS A 58 2.97 -6.10 30.92
CA LYS A 58 3.50 -6.22 32.30
C LYS A 58 3.29 -7.64 32.87
N LYS A 59 2.12 -8.23 32.64
CA LYS A 59 1.75 -9.57 33.13
C LYS A 59 2.51 -10.69 32.42
N ALA A 60 2.82 -10.52 31.13
CA ALA A 60 3.46 -11.53 30.29
C ALA A 60 4.74 -12.09 30.87
N LYS A 61 5.50 -11.28 31.63
CA LYS A 61 6.73 -11.70 32.32
C LYS A 61 6.55 -12.85 33.32
N LYS A 62 5.31 -13.14 33.72
CA LYS A 62 4.94 -14.25 34.62
C LYS A 62 4.44 -15.49 33.89
N TRP A 63 4.25 -15.42 32.57
CA TRP A 63 3.81 -16.56 31.76
C TRP A 63 4.95 -17.54 31.48
N LYS A 64 4.65 -18.66 30.82
CA LYS A 64 5.65 -19.65 30.41
C LYS A 64 6.67 -18.99 29.49
N LYS A 65 7.93 -18.98 29.92
CA LYS A 65 9.07 -18.40 29.20
C LYS A 65 9.64 -19.41 28.19
N THR A 66 9.98 -18.92 27.01
CA THR A 66 10.73 -19.67 25.98
C THR A 66 11.90 -18.81 25.45
N GLY A 67 12.89 -19.47 24.85
CA GLY A 67 13.92 -18.77 24.08
C GLY A 67 13.30 -18.11 22.84
N PHE A 68 13.86 -16.99 22.41
CA PHE A 68 13.46 -16.31 21.18
C PHE A 68 14.68 -15.74 20.46
N TRP A 69 15.00 -16.30 19.30
CA TRP A 69 16.22 -16.11 18.55
C TRP A 69 16.00 -15.15 17.38
N CYS A 70 15.79 -13.87 17.69
CA CYS A 70 15.81 -12.79 16.71
C CYS A 70 17.00 -11.86 16.98
N ARG A 71 17.98 -11.86 16.07
CA ARG A 71 19.14 -10.97 16.10
C ARG A 71 19.36 -10.33 14.73
N LYS A 72 19.92 -9.12 14.72
CA LYS A 72 20.30 -8.45 13.47
C LYS A 72 21.28 -9.32 12.68
N GLY A 73 20.97 -9.60 11.41
CA GLY A 73 21.82 -10.38 10.50
C GLY A 73 21.74 -11.90 10.68
N TYR A 74 20.82 -12.42 11.51
CA TYR A 74 20.52 -13.85 11.56
C TYR A 74 19.46 -14.18 10.52
N ILE A 75 19.77 -15.14 9.65
CA ILE A 75 18.85 -15.75 8.68
C ILE A 75 18.20 -16.98 9.34
N GLY A 76 16.90 -17.20 9.10
CA GLY A 76 16.17 -18.37 9.61
C GLY A 76 15.92 -18.38 11.13
N GLY A 77 15.92 -17.21 11.78
CA GLY A 77 15.61 -17.07 13.21
C GLY A 77 14.10 -16.95 13.50
N ASP A 78 13.73 -16.80 14.78
CA ASP A 78 12.34 -16.56 15.16
C ASP A 78 11.87 -15.17 14.70
N MET A 79 10.62 -15.06 14.24
CA MET A 79 10.09 -13.87 13.59
C MET A 79 9.14 -13.06 14.48
N ILE A 80 9.24 -11.72 14.41
CA ILE A 80 8.33 -10.78 15.07
C ILE A 80 7.39 -10.20 14.02
N TYR A 81 6.20 -10.79 13.85
CA TYR A 81 5.20 -10.31 12.89
C TYR A 81 4.51 -9.01 13.32
N ASN A 82 4.34 -8.79 14.62
CA ASN A 82 3.44 -7.76 15.12
C ASN A 82 4.14 -6.80 16.09
N MET A 83 3.84 -5.51 15.94
CA MET A 83 4.31 -4.45 16.83
C MET A 83 3.19 -3.49 17.16
N PHE A 84 2.98 -3.24 18.44
CA PHE A 84 2.05 -2.21 18.94
C PHE A 84 2.87 -1.07 19.53
N VAL A 85 2.86 0.08 18.87
CA VAL A 85 3.51 1.29 19.35
C VAL A 85 2.49 2.11 20.11
N PHE A 86 2.71 2.26 21.42
CA PHE A 86 1.91 3.12 22.28
C PHE A 86 2.54 4.50 22.31
N GLU A 87 1.79 5.50 21.91
CA GLU A 87 2.22 6.89 21.85
C GLU A 87 1.52 7.67 22.96
N GLY A 88 2.32 8.39 23.75
CA GLY A 88 1.86 9.26 24.83
C GLY A 88 2.66 10.55 24.86
N ALA A 89 2.24 11.51 25.67
CA ALA A 89 2.80 12.88 25.62
C ALA A 89 4.31 12.98 25.90
N LYS A 90 4.93 11.98 26.55
CA LYS A 90 6.33 12.04 26.99
C LYS A 90 7.16 10.77 26.72
N VAL A 91 6.53 9.63 26.46
CA VAL A 91 7.21 8.34 26.31
C VAL A 91 6.44 7.49 25.31
N ASN A 92 7.17 6.84 24.41
CA ASN A 92 6.64 5.77 23.58
C ASN A 92 6.98 4.43 24.21
N ASP A 93 6.04 3.49 24.20
CA ASP A 93 6.30 2.11 24.59
C ASP A 93 5.92 1.16 23.45
N THR A 94 6.46 -0.05 23.46
CA THR A 94 6.23 -1.01 22.37
C THR A 94 5.97 -2.41 22.88
N LEU A 95 4.90 -3.05 22.41
CA LEU A 95 4.63 -4.47 22.62
C LEU A 95 4.91 -5.20 21.31
N PHE A 96 5.73 -6.25 21.36
CA PHE A 96 6.02 -7.11 20.22
C PHE A 96 5.31 -8.44 20.41
N THR A 97 4.67 -8.95 19.36
CA THR A 97 4.03 -10.26 19.38
C THR A 97 4.27 -11.00 18.06
N SER A 98 4.06 -12.31 18.12
CA SER A 98 4.03 -13.24 16.99
C SER A 98 3.09 -14.34 17.41
N ASP A 99 2.05 -14.65 16.64
CA ASP A 99 1.01 -15.62 17.03
C ASP A 99 0.55 -15.48 18.50
N ASP A 100 0.67 -16.56 19.27
CA ASP A 100 0.33 -16.66 20.68
C ASP A 100 1.54 -16.38 21.62
N ILE A 101 2.49 -15.52 21.23
CA ILE A 101 3.63 -15.12 22.09
C ILE A 101 3.81 -13.61 22.21
N VAL A 102 4.20 -13.18 23.42
CA VAL A 102 4.68 -11.82 23.73
C VAL A 102 6.20 -11.82 23.82
N ILE A 103 6.83 -10.93 23.06
CA ILE A 103 8.27 -10.95 22.81
C ILE A 103 8.96 -9.77 23.50
N PHE A 104 10.11 -10.03 24.12
CA PHE A 104 11.01 -9.01 24.65
C PHE A 104 12.35 -9.09 23.91
N PRO A 105 12.48 -8.40 22.76
CA PRO A 105 13.61 -8.61 21.84
C PRO A 105 14.97 -8.35 22.48
N SER A 106 15.08 -7.30 23.32
CA SER A 106 16.32 -6.96 24.03
C SER A 106 16.81 -8.04 25.00
N LYS A 107 15.94 -8.98 25.36
CA LYS A 107 16.24 -10.10 26.26
C LYS A 107 16.27 -11.44 25.54
N GLN A 108 15.91 -11.49 24.25
CA GLN A 108 15.81 -12.73 23.46
C GLN A 108 14.94 -13.81 24.13
N VAL A 109 13.79 -13.37 24.65
CA VAL A 109 12.83 -14.23 25.31
C VAL A 109 11.44 -13.92 24.82
N ALA A 110 10.63 -14.98 24.75
CA ALA A 110 9.21 -14.91 24.48
C ALA A 110 8.43 -15.53 25.65
N TYR A 111 7.17 -15.14 25.75
CA TYR A 111 6.25 -15.58 26.78
C TYR A 111 4.94 -16.03 26.13
N THR A 112 4.52 -17.27 26.38
CA THR A 112 3.35 -17.86 25.73
C THR A 112 2.04 -17.28 26.27
N ASP A 113 1.25 -16.67 25.39
CA ASP A 113 -0.11 -16.20 25.60
C ASP A 113 -1.14 -17.32 25.32
N LYS A 114 -1.11 -18.38 26.14
CA LYS A 114 -1.99 -19.54 25.96
C LYS A 114 -3.48 -19.20 25.92
N ASN A 115 -3.86 -18.08 26.53
CA ASN A 115 -5.25 -17.66 26.67
C ASN A 115 -5.67 -16.63 25.61
N LYS A 116 -4.78 -16.28 24.67
CA LYS A 116 -5.00 -15.23 23.67
C LYS A 116 -5.45 -13.91 24.30
N GLU A 117 -4.86 -13.54 25.44
CA GLU A 117 -5.16 -12.29 26.14
C GLU A 117 -4.90 -11.07 25.25
N VAL A 118 -3.88 -11.09 24.39
CA VAL A 118 -3.60 -10.03 23.42
C VAL A 118 -4.79 -9.83 22.47
N TYR A 119 -5.21 -10.88 21.78
CA TYR A 119 -6.34 -10.82 20.85
C TYR A 119 -7.66 -10.44 21.55
N LYS A 120 -7.90 -10.97 22.76
CA LYS A 120 -9.08 -10.62 23.58
C LYS A 120 -9.10 -9.16 24.03
N ALA A 121 -7.94 -8.49 24.06
CA ALA A 121 -7.87 -7.08 24.39
C ALA A 121 -8.30 -6.17 23.23
N PHE A 122 -8.26 -6.66 21.99
CA PHE A 122 -8.61 -5.90 20.81
C PHE A 122 -10.07 -5.45 20.80
N ASN A 123 -10.29 -4.22 20.33
CA ASN A 123 -11.61 -3.75 19.92
C ASN A 123 -11.98 -4.32 18.54
N ASN A 124 -13.20 -4.04 18.06
CA ASN A 124 -13.67 -4.59 16.78
C ASN A 124 -12.80 -4.15 15.60
N HIS A 125 -12.30 -2.91 15.60
CA HIS A 125 -11.40 -2.37 14.57
C HIS A 125 -10.12 -3.19 14.46
N PHE A 126 -9.43 -3.43 15.58
CA PHE A 126 -8.20 -4.22 15.57
C PHE A 126 -8.47 -5.69 15.26
N LYS A 127 -9.60 -6.26 15.70
CA LYS A 127 -9.97 -7.61 15.28
C LYS A 127 -10.13 -7.71 13.76
N ALA A 128 -10.89 -6.81 13.16
CA ALA A 128 -11.05 -6.75 11.71
C ALA A 128 -9.70 -6.63 10.98
N PHE A 129 -8.79 -5.80 11.49
CA PHE A 129 -7.43 -5.69 10.95
C PHE A 129 -6.65 -7.01 11.04
N PHE A 130 -6.61 -7.66 12.21
CA PHE A 130 -5.82 -8.88 12.41
C PHE A 130 -6.46 -10.12 11.78
N ASP A 131 -7.78 -10.16 11.63
CA ASP A 131 -8.52 -11.25 11.01
C ASP A 131 -8.49 -11.16 9.47
N ARG A 132 -8.09 -10.02 8.89
CA ARG A 132 -7.97 -9.83 7.44
C ARG A 132 -6.76 -10.57 6.88
N ASP A 133 -6.98 -11.27 5.76
CA ASP A 133 -5.93 -11.99 5.04
C ASP A 133 -5.31 -11.12 3.94
N PHE A 134 -4.45 -10.20 4.36
CA PHE A 134 -3.71 -9.33 3.44
C PHE A 134 -2.79 -10.10 2.48
N LYS A 135 -2.36 -11.31 2.85
CA LYS A 135 -1.48 -12.12 2.01
C LYS A 135 -2.25 -12.67 0.83
N GLU A 136 -3.40 -13.30 1.10
CA GLU A 136 -4.30 -13.78 0.05
C GLU A 136 -4.78 -12.63 -0.86
N GLU A 137 -5.11 -11.46 -0.31
CA GLU A 137 -5.47 -10.28 -1.11
C GLU A 137 -4.34 -9.83 -2.05
N ASN A 138 -3.09 -9.81 -1.57
CA ASN A 138 -1.93 -9.46 -2.37
C ASN A 138 -1.61 -10.53 -3.43
N GLU A 139 -1.71 -11.82 -3.10
CA GLU A 139 -1.49 -12.93 -4.03
C GLU A 139 -2.56 -12.96 -5.13
N ASN A 140 -3.82 -12.74 -4.77
CA ASN A 140 -4.92 -12.67 -5.73
C ASN A 140 -4.73 -11.52 -6.71
N ARG A 141 -4.19 -10.38 -6.29
CA ARG A 141 -3.79 -9.29 -7.22
C ARG A 141 -2.82 -9.78 -8.29
N ILE A 142 -1.80 -10.55 -7.89
CA ILE A 142 -0.76 -11.03 -8.81
C ILE A 142 -1.30 -12.14 -9.73
N LEU A 143 -2.09 -13.07 -9.18
CA LEU A 143 -2.49 -14.30 -9.87
C LEU A 143 -3.75 -14.15 -10.74
N GLN A 144 -4.70 -13.29 -10.36
CA GLN A 144 -5.96 -13.11 -11.11
C GLN A 144 -5.84 -12.08 -12.26
N GLY A 145 -4.70 -11.41 -12.37
CA GLY A 145 -4.53 -10.08 -12.98
C GLY A 145 -4.71 -9.90 -14.50
N ARG A 146 -5.27 -10.83 -15.28
CA ARG A 146 -5.62 -10.54 -16.70
C ARG A 146 -6.86 -11.24 -17.25
N ALA A 147 -7.28 -12.36 -16.69
CA ALA A 147 -8.33 -13.18 -17.31
C ALA A 147 -9.77 -12.76 -16.97
N VAL A 148 -9.96 -11.96 -15.90
CA VAL A 148 -11.29 -11.63 -15.36
C VAL A 148 -11.57 -10.12 -15.34
N LEU A 149 -10.59 -9.29 -15.74
CA LEU A 149 -10.74 -7.83 -15.77
C LEU A 149 -11.47 -7.38 -17.03
N ASP A 150 -12.14 -6.22 -16.95
CA ASP A 150 -12.68 -5.57 -18.15
C ASP A 150 -11.54 -5.12 -19.07
N SER A 151 -11.81 -5.09 -20.38
CA SER A 151 -10.86 -4.65 -21.40
C SER A 151 -11.44 -3.52 -22.25
N ILE A 152 -10.59 -2.56 -22.61
CA ILE A 152 -10.94 -1.45 -23.51
C ILE A 152 -9.94 -1.28 -24.64
N GLY A 153 -10.37 -0.67 -25.74
CA GLY A 153 -9.45 -0.25 -26.80
C GLY A 153 -8.66 0.99 -26.41
N VAL A 154 -7.38 1.06 -26.83
CA VAL A 154 -6.51 2.22 -26.57
C VAL A 154 -7.07 3.51 -27.21
N ASP A 155 -7.89 3.39 -28.25
CA ASP A 155 -8.62 4.49 -28.90
C ASP A 155 -9.64 5.18 -27.97
N LYS A 156 -10.03 4.53 -26.87
CA LYS A 156 -10.90 5.10 -25.81
C LYS A 156 -10.16 6.04 -24.86
N ILE A 157 -8.84 6.13 -24.97
CA ILE A 157 -8.03 7.06 -24.21
C ILE A 157 -7.96 8.36 -25.00
N VAL A 158 -8.45 9.45 -24.40
CA VAL A 158 -8.59 10.74 -25.07
C VAL A 158 -7.85 11.81 -24.29
N TYR A 159 -6.95 12.54 -24.96
CA TYR A 159 -6.28 13.74 -24.45
C TYR A 159 -6.86 14.97 -25.15
N LYS A 160 -7.44 15.91 -24.39
CA LYS A 160 -8.04 17.17 -24.90
C LYS A 160 -8.90 16.97 -26.15
N GLY A 161 -9.71 15.90 -26.16
CA GLY A 161 -10.64 15.56 -27.25
C GLY A 161 -10.07 14.76 -28.42
N LYS A 162 -8.77 14.40 -28.40
CA LYS A 162 -8.13 13.55 -29.41
C LYS A 162 -7.71 12.20 -28.84
N ALA A 163 -7.91 11.12 -29.60
CA ALA A 163 -7.47 9.80 -29.19
C ALA A 163 -5.94 9.73 -29.04
N VAL A 164 -5.44 9.10 -27.99
CA VAL A 164 -4.00 8.97 -27.71
C VAL A 164 -3.25 8.26 -28.85
N THR A 165 -3.90 7.33 -29.54
CA THR A 165 -3.33 6.63 -30.71
C THR A 165 -3.03 7.55 -31.90
N GLN A 166 -3.56 8.78 -31.88
CA GLN A 166 -3.35 9.80 -32.92
C GLN A 166 -2.35 10.87 -32.48
N LEU A 167 -1.77 10.76 -31.28
CA LEU A 167 -0.90 11.75 -30.68
C LEU A 167 0.51 11.17 -30.52
N ASN A 168 1.52 12.00 -30.77
CA ASN A 168 2.88 11.77 -30.30
C ASN A 168 3.19 12.73 -29.13
N PHE A 169 4.34 12.55 -28.47
CA PHE A 169 4.73 13.43 -27.38
C PHE A 169 4.83 14.92 -27.79
N GLN A 170 5.23 15.21 -29.03
CA GLN A 170 5.32 16.58 -29.53
C GLN A 170 3.94 17.25 -29.61
N ASP A 171 2.88 16.49 -29.92
CA ASP A 171 1.51 17.00 -29.91
C ASP A 171 1.07 17.43 -28.50
N ILE A 172 1.46 16.70 -27.46
CA ILE A 172 1.20 17.06 -26.06
C ILE A 172 2.02 18.29 -25.68
N LYS A 173 3.32 18.29 -26.00
CA LYS A 173 4.22 19.43 -25.74
C LYS A 173 3.72 20.73 -26.36
N ASN A 174 3.11 20.67 -27.53
CA ASN A 174 2.56 21.85 -28.21
C ASN A 174 1.21 22.33 -27.62
N GLN A 175 0.49 21.47 -26.89
CA GLN A 175 -0.86 21.73 -26.36
C GLN A 175 -0.87 22.01 -24.85
N THR A 176 0.21 21.72 -24.14
CA THR A 176 0.37 22.05 -22.72
C THR A 176 0.84 23.49 -22.54
N GLN A 177 0.37 24.16 -21.48
CA GLN A 177 0.82 25.52 -21.16
C GLN A 177 2.16 25.53 -20.43
N SER A 178 2.48 24.44 -19.74
CA SER A 178 3.74 24.25 -19.01
C SER A 178 4.19 22.81 -19.16
N LEU A 179 5.41 22.62 -19.66
CA LEU A 179 6.09 21.33 -19.68
C LEU A 179 7.38 21.48 -18.88
N LYS A 180 7.54 20.67 -17.84
CA LYS A 180 8.74 20.67 -17.01
C LYS A 180 9.31 19.25 -16.96
N GLU A 181 10.55 19.08 -17.36
CA GLU A 181 11.27 17.83 -17.14
C GLU A 181 11.54 17.65 -15.64
N ILE A 182 11.20 16.48 -15.11
CA ILE A 182 11.37 16.13 -13.70
C ILE A 182 12.56 15.20 -13.53
N ASP A 183 12.69 14.21 -14.42
CA ASP A 183 13.67 13.15 -14.30
C ASP A 183 14.00 12.52 -15.66
N VAL A 184 15.18 11.91 -15.76
CA VAL A 184 15.65 11.14 -16.90
C VAL A 184 16.34 9.89 -16.39
N PHE A 185 15.83 8.73 -16.79
CA PHE A 185 16.40 7.43 -16.46
C PHE A 185 16.98 6.78 -17.72
N GLU A 186 18.24 6.38 -17.64
CA GLU A 186 18.91 5.59 -18.66
C GLU A 186 18.68 4.10 -18.41
N SER A 187 18.08 3.43 -19.39
CA SER A 187 17.85 1.99 -19.37
C SER A 187 18.67 1.34 -20.49
N GLU A 188 19.46 0.33 -20.14
CA GLU A 188 20.12 -0.53 -21.12
C GLU A 188 19.40 -1.88 -21.15
N GLU A 189 18.74 -2.18 -22.27
CA GLU A 189 18.12 -3.47 -22.53
C GLU A 189 18.67 -4.02 -23.85
N ASP A 190 19.21 -5.24 -23.83
CA ASP A 190 19.76 -5.91 -25.02
C ASP A 190 20.76 -5.07 -25.85
N SER A 191 21.62 -4.28 -25.20
CA SER A 191 22.60 -3.37 -25.83
C SER A 191 21.97 -2.19 -26.60
N ILE A 192 20.69 -1.91 -26.39
CA ILE A 192 20.02 -0.68 -26.83
C ILE A 192 19.88 0.23 -25.62
N THR A 193 20.46 1.42 -25.70
CA THR A 193 20.28 2.46 -24.69
C THR A 193 18.99 3.21 -24.99
N ASP A 194 18.03 3.09 -24.08
CA ASP A 194 16.78 3.84 -24.09
C ASP A 194 16.76 4.83 -22.93
N TYR A 195 16.24 6.03 -23.19
CA TYR A 195 16.04 7.05 -22.18
C TYR A 195 14.55 7.19 -21.87
N LEU A 196 14.19 6.99 -20.60
CA LEU A 196 12.86 7.28 -20.08
C LEU A 196 12.85 8.69 -19.49
N TYR A 197 12.09 9.58 -20.11
CA TYR A 197 11.96 10.97 -19.67
C TYR A 197 10.63 11.14 -18.94
N THR A 198 10.69 11.77 -17.77
CA THR A 198 9.50 12.10 -16.97
C THR A 198 9.22 13.59 -17.01
N TYR A 199 8.00 13.95 -17.40
CA TYR A 199 7.56 15.34 -17.52
C TYR A 199 6.35 15.64 -16.64
N GLU A 200 6.33 16.84 -16.04
CA GLU A 200 5.12 17.45 -15.49
C GLU A 200 4.45 18.29 -16.58
N ALA A 201 3.20 17.98 -16.93
CA ALA A 201 2.40 18.71 -17.90
C ALA A 201 0.99 18.94 -17.35
N ASP A 202 0.58 20.19 -17.15
CA ASP A 202 -0.75 20.54 -16.62
C ASP A 202 -1.13 19.79 -15.32
N ARG A 203 -0.16 19.48 -14.43
CA ARG A 203 -0.27 18.63 -13.20
C ARG A 203 -0.33 17.11 -13.41
N ASP A 204 -0.35 16.66 -14.65
CA ASP A 204 -0.16 15.25 -14.99
C ASP A 204 1.33 14.93 -15.08
N ILE A 205 1.68 13.66 -14.84
CA ILE A 205 3.03 13.15 -15.04
C ILE A 205 3.01 12.26 -16.28
N ILE A 206 3.90 12.53 -17.22
CA ILE A 206 3.99 11.83 -18.50
C ILE A 206 5.38 11.22 -18.63
N GLU A 207 5.44 9.91 -18.79
CA GLU A 207 6.68 9.18 -19.08
C GLU A 207 6.75 8.86 -20.57
N THR A 208 7.91 9.13 -21.16
CA THR A 208 8.14 8.89 -22.58
C THR A 208 9.44 8.16 -22.84
N LYS A 209 9.45 7.30 -23.85
CA LYS A 209 10.65 6.63 -24.33
C LYS A 209 11.27 7.45 -25.45
N ASN A 210 12.52 7.85 -25.25
CA ASN A 210 13.33 8.63 -26.17
C ASN A 210 12.64 9.92 -26.68
N ASN A 211 11.76 10.54 -25.87
CA ASN A 211 10.95 11.69 -26.25
C ASN A 211 10.05 11.48 -27.49
N LYS A 212 9.66 10.22 -27.78
CA LYS A 212 8.89 9.85 -28.97
C LYS A 212 7.54 9.25 -28.61
N SER A 213 7.56 8.08 -27.96
CA SER A 213 6.37 7.35 -27.53
C SER A 213 6.04 7.67 -26.09
N ILE A 214 4.75 7.73 -25.78
CA ILE A 214 4.26 7.81 -24.41
C ILE A 214 4.21 6.39 -23.88
N GLU A 215 4.88 6.15 -22.76
CA GLU A 215 4.92 4.85 -22.09
C GLU A 215 3.90 4.83 -20.95
N SER A 216 3.80 5.94 -20.21
CA SER A 216 2.84 6.04 -19.11
C SER A 216 2.35 7.47 -18.90
N VAL A 217 1.16 7.58 -18.30
CA VAL A 217 0.59 8.85 -17.86
C VAL A 217 -0.06 8.66 -16.49
N LEU A 218 0.37 9.42 -15.49
CA LEU A 218 -0.37 9.63 -14.25
C LEU A 218 -1.19 10.92 -14.38
N ILE A 219 -2.50 10.74 -14.46
CA ILE A 219 -3.49 11.79 -14.63
C ILE A 219 -3.97 12.24 -13.25
N ASN A 220 -3.71 13.49 -12.92
CA ASN A 220 -4.16 14.15 -11.69
C ASN A 220 -5.06 15.36 -11.99
N ASN A 221 -5.03 15.89 -13.21
CA ASN A 221 -5.79 17.07 -13.58
C ASN A 221 -7.19 16.70 -14.13
N PRO A 222 -8.27 17.22 -13.54
CA PRO A 222 -9.60 17.05 -14.12
C PRO A 222 -9.68 17.77 -15.48
N GLY A 223 -9.80 16.99 -16.57
CA GLY A 223 -10.13 17.50 -17.91
C GLY A 223 -9.01 17.45 -18.96
N THR A 224 -7.83 16.94 -18.64
CA THR A 224 -6.76 16.70 -19.63
C THR A 224 -6.98 15.40 -20.37
N PHE A 225 -7.03 14.30 -19.62
CA PHE A 225 -7.26 12.95 -20.12
C PHE A 225 -8.62 12.40 -19.69
N SER A 226 -9.12 11.45 -20.47
CA SER A 226 -10.21 10.56 -20.06
C SER A 226 -10.00 9.16 -20.61
N ILE A 227 -10.49 8.16 -19.88
CA ILE A 227 -10.47 6.74 -20.25
C ILE A 227 -11.92 6.26 -20.42
N ASP A 228 -12.32 6.00 -21.66
CA ASP A 228 -13.72 5.71 -22.01
C ASP A 228 -14.68 6.76 -21.41
N GLY A 229 -14.27 8.03 -21.39
CA GLY A 229 -15.05 9.13 -20.82
C GLY A 229 -15.00 9.29 -19.30
N ILE A 230 -14.33 8.40 -18.56
CA ILE A 230 -14.03 8.59 -17.12
C ILE A 230 -12.82 9.51 -16.97
N LYS A 231 -12.90 10.44 -16.02
CA LYS A 231 -11.88 11.45 -15.73
C LYS A 231 -11.74 11.66 -14.22
N VAL A 232 -10.62 12.25 -13.82
CA VAL A 232 -10.39 12.67 -12.42
C VAL A 232 -11.53 13.59 -11.99
N GLY A 233 -12.08 13.32 -10.80
CA GLY A 233 -13.25 14.01 -10.24
C GLY A 233 -14.60 13.35 -10.52
N ASP A 234 -14.68 12.35 -11.41
CA ASP A 234 -15.92 11.59 -11.60
C ASP A 234 -16.22 10.68 -10.40
N SER A 235 -17.49 10.32 -10.22
CA SER A 235 -17.94 9.39 -9.17
C SER A 235 -17.51 7.95 -9.46
N GLU A 236 -17.25 7.18 -8.41
CA GLU A 236 -17.02 5.73 -8.51
C GLU A 236 -18.16 4.99 -9.22
N ASP A 237 -19.42 5.42 -9.05
CA ASP A 237 -20.57 4.79 -9.70
C ASP A 237 -20.41 4.71 -11.22
N LEU A 238 -19.73 5.69 -11.83
CA LEU A 238 -19.45 5.69 -13.27
C LEU A 238 -18.42 4.62 -13.64
N VAL A 239 -17.42 4.40 -12.78
CA VAL A 239 -16.41 3.34 -12.94
C VAL A 239 -17.07 1.98 -12.82
N VAL A 240 -17.89 1.76 -11.79
CA VAL A 240 -18.62 0.50 -11.56
C VAL A 240 -19.58 0.20 -12.71
N TYR A 241 -20.25 1.23 -13.25
CA TYR A 241 -21.14 1.08 -14.39
C TYR A 241 -20.40 0.66 -15.67
N LYS A 242 -19.22 1.24 -15.93
CA LYS A 242 -18.43 0.94 -17.14
C LYS A 242 -17.62 -0.34 -17.04
N TYR A 243 -17.11 -0.66 -15.85
CA TYR A 243 -16.20 -1.76 -15.61
C TYR A 243 -16.67 -2.65 -14.45
N PRO A 244 -17.83 -3.33 -14.61
CA PRO A 244 -18.44 -4.10 -13.53
C PRO A 244 -17.65 -5.37 -13.16
N GLN A 245 -16.78 -5.90 -14.02
CA GLN A 245 -15.92 -7.03 -13.67
C GLN A 245 -14.69 -6.54 -12.91
N SER A 246 -13.99 -5.52 -13.42
CA SER A 246 -12.89 -4.87 -12.70
C SER A 246 -13.35 -4.35 -11.33
N ALA A 247 -14.59 -3.86 -11.23
CA ALA A 247 -15.14 -3.37 -9.97
C ALA A 247 -15.33 -4.43 -8.88
N LYS A 248 -15.34 -5.72 -9.23
CA LYS A 248 -15.36 -6.83 -8.26
C LYS A 248 -13.99 -7.09 -7.64
N HIS A 249 -12.93 -6.55 -8.25
CA HIS A 249 -11.55 -6.74 -7.86
C HIS A 249 -10.94 -5.38 -7.51
N THR A 250 -11.17 -4.94 -6.27
CA THR A 250 -10.58 -3.71 -5.72
C THR A 250 -9.28 -4.02 -5.01
N TYR A 251 -8.27 -3.16 -5.18
CA TYR A 251 -6.98 -3.30 -4.50
C TYR A 251 -6.74 -2.12 -3.56
N ALA A 252 -6.38 -2.41 -2.30
CA ALA A 252 -6.01 -1.35 -1.37
C ALA A 252 -4.72 -0.65 -1.83
N VAL A 253 -4.74 0.68 -1.95
CA VAL A 253 -3.55 1.48 -2.32
C VAL A 253 -2.70 1.82 -1.08
N SER A 254 -3.28 1.69 0.11
CA SER A 254 -2.64 2.08 1.35
C SER A 254 -2.28 0.88 2.20
N THR A 255 -1.14 0.96 2.87
CA THR A 255 -0.76 0.04 3.94
C THR A 255 -1.43 0.40 5.28
N LYS A 256 -2.20 1.50 5.35
CA LYS A 256 -3.02 1.84 6.52
C LYS A 256 -4.42 1.30 6.37
N PHE A 257 -4.84 0.48 7.31
CA PHE A 257 -6.13 -0.20 7.30
C PHE A 257 -7.30 0.77 7.23
N GLU A 258 -7.22 1.92 7.92
CA GLU A 258 -8.27 2.95 7.87
C GLU A 258 -8.47 3.53 6.48
N GLU A 259 -7.40 3.65 5.68
CA GLU A 259 -7.45 4.22 4.34
C GLU A 259 -8.02 3.23 3.32
N MET A 260 -7.94 1.93 3.58
CA MET A 260 -8.35 0.90 2.61
C MET A 260 -9.85 0.89 2.30
N GLU A 261 -10.69 1.31 3.24
CA GLU A 261 -12.14 1.32 3.05
C GLU A 261 -12.60 2.40 2.07
N TYR A 262 -11.81 3.46 1.93
CA TYR A 262 -12.16 4.60 1.08
C TYR A 262 -11.13 4.91 0.01
N LYS A 263 -9.98 4.23 -0.02
CA LYS A 263 -8.93 4.41 -1.02
C LYS A 263 -8.44 3.08 -1.61
N TYR A 264 -8.80 2.85 -2.85
CA TYR A 264 -8.49 1.62 -3.59
C TYR A 264 -8.40 1.86 -5.09
N ASP A 265 -7.82 0.89 -5.78
CA ASP A 265 -7.62 0.88 -7.22
C ASP A 265 -8.57 -0.11 -7.91
N TYR A 266 -9.00 0.27 -9.11
CA TYR A 266 -9.56 -0.63 -10.12
C TYR A 266 -8.56 -0.80 -11.26
N GLU A 267 -8.31 -2.04 -11.68
CA GLU A 267 -7.46 -2.34 -12.84
C GLU A 267 -8.29 -2.67 -14.07
N ILE A 268 -7.89 -2.13 -15.21
CA ILE A 268 -8.51 -2.36 -16.51
C ILE A 268 -7.40 -2.74 -17.49
N THR A 269 -7.66 -3.71 -18.34
CA THR A 269 -6.71 -4.15 -19.36
C THR A 269 -6.97 -3.48 -20.69
N PHE A 270 -5.95 -3.35 -21.53
CA PHE A 270 -6.17 -2.93 -22.92
C PHE A 270 -6.30 -4.15 -23.84
N ILE A 271 -7.21 -4.07 -24.81
CA ILE A 271 -7.42 -5.12 -25.80
C ILE A 271 -6.08 -5.42 -26.50
N ASN A 272 -5.78 -6.71 -26.66
CA ASN A 272 -4.50 -7.24 -27.17
C ASN A 272 -3.31 -7.08 -26.20
N ASN A 273 -3.55 -6.85 -24.91
CA ASN A 273 -2.52 -6.82 -23.85
C ASN A 273 -1.40 -5.79 -24.08
N LYS A 274 -1.72 -4.63 -24.65
CA LYS A 274 -0.77 -3.52 -24.86
C LYS A 274 -0.75 -2.57 -23.66
N GLY A 275 -0.59 -3.12 -22.46
CA GLY A 275 -0.71 -2.38 -21.20
C GLY A 275 -2.12 -2.35 -20.61
N GLY A 276 -2.40 -1.31 -19.83
CA GLY A 276 -3.64 -1.19 -19.06
C GLY A 276 -3.76 0.14 -18.32
N ALA A 277 -4.81 0.26 -17.51
CA ALA A 277 -5.04 1.43 -16.68
C ALA A 277 -5.40 1.04 -15.24
N VAL A 278 -4.98 1.89 -14.31
CA VAL A 278 -5.32 1.81 -12.90
C VAL A 278 -6.10 3.07 -12.54
N ILE A 279 -7.34 2.91 -12.10
CA ILE A 279 -8.20 4.02 -11.64
C ILE A 279 -8.21 4.00 -10.12
N THR A 280 -7.62 5.02 -9.50
CA THR A 280 -7.66 5.19 -8.04
C THR A 280 -8.91 5.96 -7.64
N VAL A 281 -9.67 5.39 -6.71
CA VAL A 281 -10.79 6.04 -6.04
C VAL A 281 -10.39 6.43 -4.62
N ASP A 282 -10.69 7.67 -4.23
CA ASP A 282 -10.60 8.17 -2.85
C ASP A 282 -11.97 8.75 -2.46
N LYS A 283 -12.59 8.19 -1.42
CA LYS A 283 -13.92 8.58 -0.89
C LYS A 283 -14.99 8.66 -1.99
N LYS A 284 -15.12 7.59 -2.77
CA LYS A 284 -16.13 7.44 -3.85
C LYS A 284 -15.94 8.37 -5.05
N VAL A 285 -14.77 9.00 -5.18
CA VAL A 285 -14.41 9.88 -6.30
C VAL A 285 -13.10 9.42 -6.94
N VAL A 286 -13.01 9.44 -8.27
CA VAL A 286 -11.78 9.16 -9.00
C VAL A 286 -10.74 10.22 -8.68
N SER A 287 -9.69 9.85 -7.94
CA SER A 287 -8.63 10.78 -7.52
C SER A 287 -7.48 10.86 -8.52
N SER A 288 -7.19 9.76 -9.20
CA SER A 288 -6.11 9.66 -10.19
C SER A 288 -6.35 8.50 -11.14
N ILE A 289 -5.76 8.58 -12.32
CA ILE A 289 -5.76 7.49 -13.30
C ILE A 289 -4.33 7.30 -13.79
N VAL A 290 -3.80 6.10 -13.70
CA VAL A 290 -2.52 5.72 -14.32
C VAL A 290 -2.82 4.95 -15.58
N ILE A 291 -2.22 5.34 -16.69
CA ILE A 291 -2.27 4.63 -17.96
C ILE A 291 -0.86 4.12 -18.26
N ARG A 292 -0.75 2.85 -18.64
CA ARG A 292 0.49 2.24 -19.13
C ARG A 292 0.25 1.70 -20.52
N LEU A 293 1.09 2.11 -21.46
CA LEU A 293 1.06 1.69 -22.85
C LEU A 293 2.29 0.79 -23.06
N ASP A 294 2.06 -0.43 -23.54
CA ASP A 294 3.13 -1.36 -23.98
C ASP A 294 3.31 -1.32 -25.51
#